data_AF-A0AAW0YH82-F1
#
_entry.id   AF-A0AAW0YH82-F1
#
_cell.length_a   1.000
_cell.length_b   1.000
_cell.length_c   1.000
_cell.angle_alpha   90.00
_cell.angle_beta   90.00
_cell.angle_gamma   90.00
#
_symmetry.space_group_name_H-M   'P 1'
#
loop_
_entity.id
_entity.type
_entity.pdbx_description
1 polymer ?
#
loop_
_entity_poly.entity_id
_entity_poly.type
_entity_poly.pdbx_seq_one_letter_code
_entity_poly.pdbx_strand_id
1 'polypeptide(L)'
;MPPRRPPPLPKSLFAAQGPLVPGSAPLPPSPASVHPSFIIDSHSFVTSVEPTPDPIFTNLPEGYPRPPVRSAVQVKMDVSAQPAEAVLGVKPFTIHPTILNLTLASPPSVTNIAKGAVDIIIPCTFPLTDKEWDLLDEAVDAIDGCWAKPIAEGEEIKRGKIVISGILPPPLTLPSSPLINAEGYEHHVARLSQLSLHSNVFLKALPPVVDVVQAKEHGTWWNDREELDRVLRMYISPAIESFGTHRIVFGSTPALPLPDLEKVTPIPGTLEQPIANGEWYTILRKCVTDLGEGVDEVTGVMGGNAKMIYELD
;
A
#
# COMPACT_ATOMS: atom_id res chain seq x y z
N MET A 1 29.37 -54.55 -14.07
CA MET A 1 30.25 -53.51 -14.65
C MET A 1 30.16 -52.28 -13.76
N PRO A 2 31.28 -51.72 -13.27
CA PRO A 2 31.23 -50.50 -12.45
C PRO A 2 30.82 -49.28 -13.31
N PRO A 3 30.03 -48.34 -12.76
CA PRO A 3 29.57 -47.16 -13.51
C PRO A 3 30.75 -46.24 -13.83
N ARG A 4 30.79 -45.78 -15.09
CA ARG A 4 31.81 -44.84 -15.58
C ARG A 4 31.66 -43.52 -14.82
N ARG A 5 32.75 -43.02 -14.23
CA ARG A 5 32.76 -41.71 -13.56
C ARG A 5 32.41 -40.61 -14.56
N PRO A 6 31.58 -39.63 -14.17
CA PRO A 6 31.27 -38.49 -15.01
C PRO A 6 32.56 -37.71 -15.32
N PRO A 7 32.64 -37.07 -16.50
CA PRO A 7 33.79 -36.26 -16.88
C PRO A 7 34.00 -35.12 -15.88
N PRO A 8 35.25 -34.81 -15.51
CA PRO A 8 35.54 -33.71 -14.59
C PRO A 8 35.14 -32.38 -15.22
N LEU A 9 34.56 -31.49 -14.41
CA LEU A 9 34.21 -30.15 -14.84
C LEU A 9 35.46 -29.40 -15.32
N PRO A 10 35.37 -28.62 -16.41
CA PRO A 10 36.50 -27.88 -16.94
C PRO A 10 36.98 -26.83 -15.93
N LYS A 11 38.29 -26.80 -15.67
CA LYS A 11 38.93 -25.88 -14.72
C LYS A 11 38.71 -24.40 -15.06
N SER A 12 38.33 -24.08 -16.30
CA SER A 12 37.98 -22.73 -16.74
C SER A 12 36.71 -22.17 -16.10
N LEU A 13 35.83 -23.02 -15.55
CA LEU A 13 34.68 -22.58 -14.74
C LEU A 13 35.10 -21.95 -13.40
N PHE A 14 36.32 -22.23 -12.94
CA PHE A 14 36.86 -21.74 -11.67
C PHE A 14 38.04 -20.79 -11.87
N ALA A 15 38.22 -20.25 -13.09
CA ALA A 15 39.24 -19.25 -13.36
C ALA A 15 38.87 -17.93 -12.67
N ALA A 16 39.86 -17.28 -12.06
CA ALA A 16 39.68 -15.98 -11.37
C ALA A 16 39.30 -14.83 -12.32
N GLN A 17 39.32 -15.06 -13.64
CA GLN A 17 38.94 -14.09 -14.66
C GLN A 17 38.06 -14.77 -15.72
N GLY A 18 36.87 -14.20 -15.93
CA GLY A 18 35.84 -14.71 -16.83
C GLY A 18 34.46 -14.11 -16.52
N PRO A 19 33.48 -14.24 -17.43
CA PRO A 19 32.13 -13.71 -17.24
C PRO A 19 31.32 -14.40 -16.12
N LEU A 20 31.86 -15.48 -15.53
CA LEU A 20 31.27 -16.26 -14.44
C LEU A 20 32.05 -16.13 -13.12
N VAL A 21 32.94 -15.13 -13.02
CA VAL A 21 33.70 -14.88 -11.78
C VAL A 21 32.74 -14.39 -10.69
N PRO A 22 32.90 -14.80 -9.43
CA PRO A 22 32.15 -14.19 -8.32
C PRO A 22 32.37 -12.66 -8.33
N GLY A 23 31.32 -11.90 -8.65
CA GLY A 23 31.38 -10.44 -8.80
C GLY A 23 31.51 -9.88 -10.22
N SER A 24 31.50 -10.73 -11.28
CA SER A 24 31.42 -10.25 -12.67
C SER A 24 30.01 -9.88 -13.13
N ALA A 25 28.98 -10.31 -12.38
CA ALA A 25 27.63 -9.83 -12.56
C ALA A 25 27.60 -8.33 -12.18
N PRO A 26 27.02 -7.45 -13.01
CA PRO A 26 26.85 -6.06 -12.64
C PRO A 26 26.08 -6.01 -11.31
N LEU A 27 26.61 -5.25 -10.35
CA LEU A 27 25.91 -5.04 -9.10
C LEU A 27 24.53 -4.44 -9.43
N PRO A 28 23.46 -4.92 -8.75
CA PRO A 28 22.16 -4.29 -8.91
C PRO A 28 22.29 -2.80 -8.56
N PRO A 29 21.53 -1.92 -9.24
CA PRO A 29 21.52 -0.51 -8.90
C PRO A 29 21.21 -0.35 -7.42
N SER A 30 21.85 0.62 -6.77
CA SER A 30 21.53 0.90 -5.36
C SER A 30 20.03 1.21 -5.25
N PRO A 31 19.32 0.64 -4.28
CA PRO A 31 17.88 0.91 -4.05
C PRO A 31 17.56 2.41 -3.98
N ALA A 32 18.51 3.20 -3.47
CA ALA A 32 18.40 4.65 -3.39
C ALA A 32 18.33 5.34 -4.76
N SER A 33 18.86 4.74 -5.84
CA SER A 33 18.99 5.32 -7.18
C SER A 33 17.81 5.05 -8.13
N VAL A 34 16.91 4.13 -7.77
CA VAL A 34 15.75 3.77 -8.61
C VAL A 34 14.57 4.65 -8.23
N HIS A 35 14.07 5.43 -9.17
CA HIS A 35 12.96 6.37 -8.95
C HIS A 35 11.83 6.10 -9.95
N PRO A 36 10.56 6.32 -9.57
CA PRO A 36 9.47 6.17 -10.49
C PRO A 36 9.54 7.25 -11.58
N SER A 37 9.02 6.93 -12.76
CA SER A 37 8.94 7.89 -13.87
C SER A 37 7.91 8.99 -13.61
N PHE A 38 6.86 8.69 -12.82
CA PHE A 38 5.83 9.62 -12.40
C PHE A 38 5.11 9.10 -11.15
N ILE A 39 4.34 9.96 -10.50
CA ILE A 39 3.50 9.60 -9.34
C ILE A 39 2.03 9.89 -9.66
N ILE A 40 1.15 9.00 -9.23
CA ILE A 40 -0.28 9.27 -9.08
C ILE A 40 -0.63 9.01 -7.63
N ASP A 41 -1.03 10.07 -6.93
CA ASP A 41 -1.49 9.94 -5.55
C ASP A 41 -2.90 9.37 -5.55
N SER A 42 -3.05 8.11 -5.12
CA SER A 42 -4.35 7.44 -5.15
C SER A 42 -5.24 7.75 -3.94
N HIS A 43 -4.76 8.51 -2.97
CA HIS A 43 -5.50 8.77 -1.74
C HIS A 43 -5.11 10.12 -1.14
N SER A 44 -5.95 11.12 -1.39
CA SER A 44 -5.79 12.48 -0.90
C SER A 44 -7.11 13.07 -0.43
N PHE A 45 -7.06 13.92 0.61
CA PHE A 45 -8.17 14.75 1.05
C PHE A 45 -7.91 16.21 0.69
N VAL A 46 -8.98 16.92 0.32
CA VAL A 46 -8.93 18.34 -0.02
C VAL A 46 -8.71 19.13 1.28
N THR A 47 -7.52 19.66 1.48
CA THR A 47 -7.15 20.33 2.74
C THR A 47 -6.63 21.76 2.58
N SER A 48 -6.33 22.24 1.36
CA SER A 48 -5.97 23.65 1.10
C SER A 48 -6.04 23.96 -0.40
N VAL A 49 -6.31 25.23 -0.74
CA VAL A 49 -6.40 25.79 -2.11
C VAL A 49 -5.06 26.45 -2.54
N GLU A 50 -4.04 26.42 -1.68
CA GLU A 50 -2.81 27.19 -1.93
C GLU A 50 -1.83 26.50 -2.91
N PRO A 51 -1.23 27.25 -3.85
CA PRO A 51 -0.32 26.74 -4.87
C PRO A 51 1.12 26.69 -4.33
N THR A 52 1.41 25.84 -3.36
CA THR A 52 2.77 25.66 -2.83
C THR A 52 3.06 24.17 -2.59
N PRO A 53 4.34 23.76 -2.51
CA PRO A 53 4.91 22.56 -3.14
C PRO A 53 4.13 21.27 -2.89
N ASP A 54 4.14 20.37 -3.88
CA ASP A 54 3.38 19.10 -3.88
C ASP A 54 3.36 18.46 -2.48
N PRO A 55 2.17 18.29 -1.85
CA PRO A 55 2.05 17.86 -0.46
C PRO A 55 2.67 16.48 -0.20
N ILE A 56 2.85 15.70 -1.26
CA ILE A 56 3.54 14.41 -1.28
C ILE A 56 5.00 14.55 -0.85
N PHE A 57 5.68 15.65 -1.22
CA PHE A 57 7.10 15.87 -0.94
C PHE A 57 7.34 16.77 0.28
N THR A 58 6.31 17.00 1.10
CA THR A 58 6.45 17.74 2.37
C THR A 58 7.52 17.08 3.24
N ASN A 59 8.44 17.90 3.77
CA ASN A 59 9.60 17.49 4.57
C ASN A 59 10.59 16.53 3.87
N LEU A 60 10.54 16.43 2.53
CA LEU A 60 11.55 15.70 1.78
C LEU A 60 12.85 16.55 1.68
N PRO A 61 14.03 16.01 2.10
CA PRO A 61 15.27 16.78 2.09
C PRO A 61 15.63 17.33 0.71
N GLU A 62 16.30 18.49 0.67
CA GLU A 62 16.79 19.09 -0.56
C GLU A 62 17.80 18.15 -1.25
N GLY A 63 17.64 17.95 -2.56
CA GLY A 63 18.46 17.02 -3.36
C GLY A 63 17.87 15.63 -3.53
N TYR A 64 16.79 15.26 -2.84
CA TYR A 64 16.03 14.08 -3.19
C TYR A 64 15.24 14.30 -4.49
N PRO A 65 15.16 13.29 -5.37
CA PRO A 65 14.43 13.42 -6.62
C PRO A 65 12.93 13.50 -6.36
N ARG A 66 12.30 14.37 -7.15
CA ARG A 66 10.87 14.66 -7.11
C ARG A 66 10.29 14.36 -8.49
N PRO A 67 9.86 13.12 -8.73
CA PRO A 67 9.22 12.75 -9.99
C PRO A 67 7.94 13.55 -10.20
N PRO A 68 7.52 13.78 -11.45
CA PRO A 68 6.32 14.56 -11.73
C PRO A 68 5.05 13.86 -11.20
N VAL A 69 4.22 14.61 -10.49
CA VAL A 69 2.88 14.17 -10.06
C VAL A 69 1.91 14.41 -11.21
N ARG A 70 1.31 13.33 -11.72
CA ARG A 70 0.43 13.37 -12.91
C ARG A 70 -1.04 13.42 -12.61
N SER A 71 -1.47 12.79 -11.52
CA SER A 71 -2.87 12.70 -11.10
C SER A 71 -2.97 12.58 -9.59
N ALA A 72 -4.10 13.02 -9.05
CA ALA A 72 -4.47 12.82 -7.66
C ALA A 72 -5.93 12.34 -7.60
N VAL A 73 -6.14 11.24 -6.88
CA VAL A 73 -7.45 10.69 -6.58
C VAL A 73 -7.90 11.28 -5.25
N GLN A 74 -8.99 12.05 -5.32
CA GLN A 74 -9.59 12.72 -4.19
C GLN A 74 -10.67 11.86 -3.57
N VAL A 75 -10.54 11.61 -2.27
CA VAL A 75 -11.50 10.85 -1.49
C VAL A 75 -12.59 11.79 -1.00
N LYS A 76 -13.84 11.57 -1.44
CA LYS A 76 -15.00 12.35 -0.98
C LYS A 76 -15.91 11.53 -0.08
N MET A 77 -15.98 11.96 1.17
CA MET A 77 -16.83 11.35 2.20
C MET A 77 -18.31 11.70 2.05
N ASP A 78 -18.62 12.90 1.54
CA ASP A 78 -19.98 13.38 1.33
C ASP A 78 -20.30 13.46 -0.18
N VAL A 79 -21.33 12.73 -0.61
CA VAL A 79 -21.80 12.68 -2.01
C VAL A 79 -22.38 14.03 -2.46
N SER A 80 -22.84 14.87 -1.52
CA SER A 80 -23.42 16.18 -1.80
C SER A 80 -22.38 17.32 -1.91
N ALA A 81 -21.12 17.06 -1.56
CA ALA A 81 -20.06 18.07 -1.61
C ALA A 81 -19.61 18.35 -3.05
N GLN A 82 -19.53 19.64 -3.40
CA GLN A 82 -19.04 20.10 -4.71
C GLN A 82 -17.64 19.51 -5.01
N PRO A 83 -17.32 19.14 -6.27
CA PRO A 83 -15.96 18.74 -6.65
C PRO A 83 -14.98 19.85 -6.31
N ALA A 84 -13.92 19.50 -5.59
CA ALA A 84 -12.87 20.44 -5.29
C ALA A 84 -12.17 20.86 -6.58
N GLU A 85 -11.91 22.15 -6.70
CA GLU A 85 -11.12 22.71 -7.79
C GLU A 85 -9.70 22.13 -7.72
N ALA A 86 -9.07 21.94 -8.88
CA ALA A 86 -7.80 21.24 -9.04
C ALA A 86 -6.71 21.80 -8.12
N VAL A 87 -6.39 21.08 -7.04
CA VAL A 87 -5.43 21.51 -6.00
C VAL A 87 -3.98 21.52 -6.51
N LEU A 88 -3.70 20.95 -7.68
CA LEU A 88 -2.32 20.66 -8.13
C LEU A 88 -2.02 21.05 -9.58
N GLY A 89 -2.87 21.83 -10.25
CA GLY A 89 -2.76 22.01 -11.71
C GLY A 89 -2.96 20.71 -12.51
N VAL A 90 -3.47 19.68 -11.84
CA VAL A 90 -3.69 18.32 -12.30
C VAL A 90 -5.18 18.00 -12.19
N LYS A 91 -5.76 17.31 -13.19
CA LYS A 91 -7.19 16.99 -13.24
C LYS A 91 -7.57 16.04 -12.08
N PRO A 92 -8.32 16.49 -11.05
CA PRO A 92 -8.66 15.63 -9.92
C PRO A 92 -9.67 14.57 -10.34
N PHE A 93 -9.45 13.32 -9.93
CA PHE A 93 -10.41 12.24 -10.06
C PHE A 93 -11.07 11.98 -8.71
N THR A 94 -12.39 12.11 -8.61
CA THR A 94 -13.10 11.93 -7.34
C THR A 94 -13.59 10.49 -7.20
N ILE A 95 -13.35 9.88 -6.04
CA ILE A 95 -13.96 8.62 -5.64
C ILE A 95 -14.89 8.79 -4.44
N HIS A 96 -15.91 7.94 -4.38
CA HIS A 96 -16.81 7.79 -3.25
C HIS A 96 -16.54 6.45 -2.58
N PRO A 97 -15.75 6.42 -1.49
CA PRO A 97 -15.39 5.19 -0.83
C PRO A 97 -16.58 4.62 -0.04
N THR A 98 -16.59 3.31 0.09
CA THR A 98 -17.40 2.61 1.09
C THR A 98 -16.61 2.51 2.38
N ILE A 99 -17.06 3.18 3.45
CA ILE A 99 -16.45 3.01 4.76
C ILE A 99 -16.97 1.71 5.38
N LEU A 100 -16.07 0.80 5.70
CA LEU A 100 -16.44 -0.42 6.41
C LEU A 100 -16.68 -0.07 7.88
N ASN A 101 -17.93 -0.17 8.31
CA ASN A 101 -18.28 0.05 9.71
C ASN A 101 -17.96 -1.23 10.51
N LEU A 102 -16.80 -1.23 11.17
CA LEU A 102 -16.30 -2.34 11.97
C LEU A 102 -17.20 -2.68 13.18
N THR A 103 -18.11 -1.78 13.58
CA THR A 103 -19.08 -2.04 14.66
C THR A 103 -20.34 -2.75 14.19
N LEU A 104 -20.61 -2.78 12.87
CA LEU A 104 -21.77 -3.44 12.30
C LEU A 104 -21.39 -4.85 11.83
N ALA A 105 -22.17 -5.85 12.24
CA ALA A 105 -21.98 -7.24 11.84
C ALA A 105 -22.61 -7.55 10.46
N SER A 106 -22.66 -6.58 9.55
CA SER A 106 -23.28 -6.76 8.23
C SER A 106 -22.42 -6.13 7.14
N PRO A 107 -22.13 -6.85 6.04
CA PRO A 107 -21.37 -6.30 4.93
C PRO A 107 -22.11 -5.11 4.30
N PRO A 108 -21.38 -4.13 3.73
CA PRO A 108 -22.00 -2.94 3.16
C PRO A 108 -22.88 -3.29 1.96
N SER A 109 -24.08 -2.72 1.91
CA SER A 109 -24.95 -2.79 0.73
C SER A 109 -24.34 -1.96 -0.41
N VAL A 110 -23.58 -2.60 -1.31
CA VAL A 110 -22.98 -1.90 -2.46
C VAL A 110 -24.05 -1.70 -3.55
N THR A 111 -24.73 -0.56 -3.50
CA THR A 111 -25.90 -0.26 -4.35
C THR A 111 -25.54 0.31 -5.72
N ASN A 112 -24.29 0.68 -5.96
CA ASN A 112 -23.80 1.24 -7.22
C ASN A 112 -22.48 0.60 -7.66
N ILE A 113 -22.54 -0.66 -8.09
CA ILE A 113 -21.42 -1.31 -8.81
C ILE A 113 -21.50 -0.84 -10.26
N ALA A 114 -21.33 0.47 -10.46
CA ALA A 114 -21.05 1.01 -11.78
C ALA A 114 -19.68 0.46 -12.22
N LYS A 115 -19.55 0.16 -13.52
CA LYS A 115 -18.31 -0.34 -14.16
C LYS A 115 -17.11 0.51 -13.70
N GLY A 116 -16.31 0.00 -12.76
CA GLY A 116 -15.22 0.76 -12.15
C GLY A 116 -14.61 0.09 -10.92
N ALA A 117 -13.66 0.78 -10.31
CA ALA A 117 -13.06 0.38 -9.03
C ALA A 117 -13.98 0.74 -7.85
N VAL A 118 -14.08 -0.16 -6.88
CA VAL A 118 -14.77 0.04 -5.61
C VAL A 118 -13.72 0.23 -4.52
N ASP A 119 -13.69 1.41 -3.91
CA ASP A 119 -12.81 1.70 -2.79
C ASP A 119 -13.49 1.35 -1.46
N ILE A 120 -12.83 0.53 -0.65
CA ILE A 120 -13.21 0.21 0.73
C ILE A 120 -12.21 0.89 1.66
N ILE A 121 -12.71 1.77 2.53
CA ILE A 121 -11.92 2.37 3.59
C ILE A 121 -12.19 1.63 4.88
N ILE A 122 -11.13 1.09 5.47
CA ILE A 122 -11.18 0.47 6.79
C ILE A 122 -10.62 1.51 7.77
N PRO A 123 -11.44 2.09 8.66
CA PRO A 123 -11.02 3.13 9.58
C PRO A 123 -10.27 2.52 10.79
N CYS A 124 -9.17 1.82 10.52
CA CYS A 124 -8.38 1.17 11.55
C CYS A 124 -7.63 2.21 12.39
N THR A 125 -7.82 2.12 13.70
CA THR A 125 -6.98 2.81 14.70
C THR A 125 -6.26 1.83 15.62
N PHE A 126 -6.62 0.54 15.51
CA PHE A 126 -5.93 -0.61 16.08
C PHE A 126 -5.80 -1.72 15.03
N PRO A 127 -4.91 -2.71 15.25
CA PRO A 127 -4.89 -3.93 14.47
C PRO A 127 -6.27 -4.61 14.48
N LEU A 128 -6.71 -5.08 13.32
CA LEU A 128 -8.01 -5.73 13.15
C LEU A 128 -8.07 -7.05 13.94
N THR A 129 -9.21 -7.27 14.59
CA THR A 129 -9.60 -8.53 15.24
C THR A 129 -10.10 -9.54 14.21
N ASP A 130 -10.24 -10.81 14.61
CA ASP A 130 -10.79 -11.86 13.72
C ASP A 130 -12.14 -11.50 13.13
N LYS A 131 -13.05 -10.96 13.95
CA LYS A 131 -14.40 -10.59 13.50
C LYS A 131 -14.37 -9.49 12.44
N GLU A 132 -13.44 -8.56 12.56
CA GLU A 132 -13.30 -7.45 11.62
C GLU A 132 -12.65 -7.90 10.31
N TRP A 133 -11.70 -8.85 10.38
CA TRP A 133 -11.17 -9.53 9.20
C TRP A 133 -12.26 -10.35 8.49
N ASP A 134 -13.05 -11.13 9.24
CA ASP A 134 -14.15 -11.90 8.66
C ASP A 134 -15.18 -10.98 7.98
N LEU A 135 -15.47 -9.81 8.57
CA LEU A 135 -16.33 -8.79 7.96
C LEU A 135 -15.73 -8.21 6.65
N LEU A 136 -14.41 -8.01 6.61
CA LEU A 136 -13.73 -7.58 5.39
C LEU A 136 -13.82 -8.65 4.30
N ASP A 137 -13.56 -9.90 4.65
CA ASP A 137 -13.64 -11.04 3.72
C ASP A 137 -15.06 -11.18 3.17
N GLU A 138 -16.09 -11.10 4.04
CA GLU A 138 -17.50 -11.09 3.63
C GLU A 138 -17.84 -9.91 2.71
N ALA A 139 -17.30 -8.71 2.98
CA ALA A 139 -17.51 -7.54 2.13
C ALA A 139 -16.86 -7.72 0.75
N VAL A 140 -15.65 -8.27 0.71
CA VAL A 140 -14.92 -8.58 -0.54
C VAL A 140 -15.67 -9.63 -1.35
N ASP A 141 -16.14 -10.71 -0.72
CA ASP A 141 -16.91 -11.76 -1.37
C ASP A 141 -18.27 -11.26 -1.89
N ALA A 142 -18.96 -10.42 -1.12
CA ALA A 142 -20.21 -9.82 -1.55
C ALA A 142 -20.02 -8.96 -2.80
N ILE A 143 -18.95 -8.15 -2.84
CA ILE A 143 -18.63 -7.31 -3.98
C ILE A 143 -18.19 -8.17 -5.17
N ASP A 144 -17.34 -9.18 -4.97
CA ASP A 144 -16.90 -10.09 -6.04
C ASP A 144 -18.07 -10.87 -6.66
N GLY A 145 -19.03 -11.28 -5.83
CA GLY A 145 -20.24 -11.97 -6.24
C GLY A 145 -21.23 -11.12 -7.05
N CYS A 146 -21.12 -9.79 -7.00
CA CYS A 146 -22.00 -8.89 -7.74
C CYS A 146 -21.58 -8.62 -9.18
N TRP A 147 -20.35 -8.94 -9.59
CA TRP A 147 -19.96 -8.81 -10.99
C TRP A 147 -20.61 -9.89 -11.85
N ALA A 148 -20.89 -9.55 -13.11
CA ALA A 148 -21.59 -10.42 -14.04
C ALA A 148 -20.92 -11.79 -14.13
N LYS A 149 -21.69 -12.86 -13.94
CA LYS A 149 -21.26 -14.24 -14.21
C LYS A 149 -21.22 -14.45 -15.73
N PRO A 150 -20.33 -15.30 -16.24
CA PRO A 150 -20.19 -15.47 -17.68
C PRO A 150 -21.49 -16.08 -18.22
N ILE A 151 -22.06 -15.45 -19.25
CA ILE A 151 -23.31 -15.91 -19.86
C ILE A 151 -23.03 -17.06 -20.84
N ALA A 152 -21.80 -17.17 -21.34
CA ALA A 152 -21.33 -18.25 -22.20
C ALA A 152 -19.86 -18.65 -21.89
N GLU A 153 -19.49 -19.89 -22.24
CA GLU A 153 -18.10 -20.36 -22.19
C GLU A 153 -17.23 -19.52 -23.14
N GLY A 154 -16.18 -18.89 -22.61
CA GLY A 154 -15.19 -18.14 -23.39
C GLY A 154 -15.33 -16.62 -23.37
N GLU A 155 -16.33 -16.05 -22.67
CA GLU A 155 -16.46 -14.60 -22.49
C GLU A 155 -15.58 -14.13 -21.32
N GLU A 156 -14.59 -13.26 -21.59
CA GLU A 156 -13.78 -12.63 -20.53
C GLU A 156 -14.67 -11.68 -19.71
N ILE A 157 -14.98 -12.08 -18.48
CA ILE A 157 -15.64 -11.22 -17.51
C ILE A 157 -14.61 -10.17 -17.08
N LYS A 158 -14.86 -8.91 -17.45
CA LYS A 158 -14.19 -7.79 -16.81
C LYS A 158 -14.73 -7.65 -15.38
N ARG A 159 -14.10 -8.36 -14.43
CA ARG A 159 -14.33 -8.13 -13.01
C ARG A 159 -13.93 -6.70 -12.67
N GLY A 160 -14.72 -6.03 -11.84
CA GLY A 160 -14.31 -4.76 -11.26
C GLY A 160 -13.16 -4.95 -10.29
N LYS A 161 -12.58 -3.84 -9.84
CA LYS A 161 -11.41 -3.83 -8.96
C LYS A 161 -11.85 -3.41 -7.57
N ILE A 162 -11.39 -4.11 -6.54
CA ILE A 162 -11.63 -3.76 -5.13
C ILE A 162 -10.34 -3.13 -4.62
N VAL A 163 -10.41 -1.92 -4.08
CA VAL A 163 -9.25 -1.21 -3.55
C VAL A 163 -9.44 -1.01 -2.06
N ILE A 164 -8.54 -1.55 -1.25
CA ILE A 164 -8.67 -1.54 0.21
C ILE A 164 -7.67 -0.56 0.81
N SER A 165 -8.17 0.34 1.66
CA SER A 165 -7.40 1.36 2.38
C SER A 165 -7.42 1.10 3.89
N GLY A 166 -6.33 1.47 4.58
CA GLY A 166 -6.26 1.49 6.05
C GLY A 166 -5.64 0.26 6.72
N ILE A 167 -5.24 -0.75 5.93
CA ILE A 167 -4.58 -1.96 6.45
C ILE A 167 -3.12 -2.09 6.01
N LEU A 168 -2.62 -1.22 5.12
CA LEU A 168 -1.24 -1.28 4.64
C LEU A 168 -0.53 0.08 4.80
N PRO A 169 0.34 0.22 5.81
CA PRO A 169 0.46 -0.64 6.99
C PRO A 169 -0.75 -0.47 7.93
N PRO A 170 -0.97 -1.39 8.88
CA PRO A 170 -1.95 -1.17 9.94
C PRO A 170 -1.46 -0.09 10.93
N PRO A 171 -2.32 0.38 11.86
CA PRO A 171 -1.91 1.26 12.94
C PRO A 171 -0.73 0.70 13.73
N LEU A 172 0.25 1.55 14.03
CA LEU A 172 1.48 1.13 14.69
C LEU A 172 1.27 1.00 16.19
N THR A 173 1.62 -0.16 16.76
CA THR A 173 1.43 -0.46 18.18
C THR A 173 2.72 -0.80 18.91
N LEU A 174 3.64 -1.52 18.25
CA LEU A 174 4.83 -2.10 18.87
C LEU A 174 6.10 -1.75 18.09
N PRO A 175 7.25 -1.55 18.77
CA PRO A 175 8.54 -1.51 18.10
C PRO A 175 8.90 -2.89 17.51
N SER A 176 9.89 -2.94 16.63
CA SER A 176 10.25 -4.10 15.81
C SER A 176 10.55 -5.37 16.61
N SER A 177 11.28 -5.26 17.73
CA SER A 177 11.68 -6.42 18.53
C SER A 177 10.52 -7.17 19.19
N PRO A 178 9.54 -6.52 19.85
CA PRO A 178 8.33 -7.21 20.32
C PRO A 178 7.35 -7.52 19.18
N LEU A 179 7.32 -6.71 18.11
CA LEU A 179 6.40 -6.88 17.00
C LEU A 179 6.59 -8.21 16.26
N ILE A 180 7.84 -8.66 16.06
CA ILE A 180 8.12 -9.86 15.27
C ILE A 180 7.51 -11.14 15.86
N ASN A 181 7.27 -11.15 17.17
CA ASN A 181 6.67 -12.29 17.88
C ASN A 181 5.24 -11.97 18.38
N ALA A 182 4.66 -10.86 17.94
CA ALA A 182 3.32 -10.47 18.36
C ALA A 182 2.28 -11.27 17.57
N GLU A 183 1.34 -11.91 18.26
CA GLU A 183 0.25 -12.67 17.62
C GLU A 183 -0.53 -11.81 16.61
N GLY A 184 -0.77 -10.53 16.93
CA GLY A 184 -1.45 -9.61 16.02
C GLY A 184 -0.68 -9.32 14.73
N TYR A 185 0.66 -9.39 14.74
CA TYR A 185 1.48 -9.25 13.54
C TYR A 185 1.37 -10.49 12.65
N GLU A 186 1.56 -11.67 13.23
CA GLU A 186 1.45 -12.95 12.50
C GLU A 186 0.05 -13.11 11.88
N HIS A 187 -0.99 -12.79 12.67
CA HIS A 187 -2.38 -12.81 12.24
C HIS A 187 -2.63 -11.85 11.08
N HIS A 188 -2.10 -10.62 11.16
CA HIS A 188 -2.21 -9.64 10.09
C HIS A 188 -1.56 -10.14 8.78
N VAL A 189 -0.35 -10.68 8.85
CA VAL A 189 0.35 -11.22 7.66
C VAL A 189 -0.42 -12.42 7.08
N ALA A 190 -0.95 -13.30 7.92
CA ALA A 190 -1.74 -14.45 7.49
C ALA A 190 -3.03 -14.01 6.77
N ARG A 191 -3.76 -13.03 7.31
CA ARG A 191 -4.99 -12.49 6.72
C ARG A 191 -4.70 -11.73 5.42
N LEU A 192 -3.62 -10.94 5.36
CA LEU A 192 -3.18 -10.32 4.09
C LEU A 192 -2.89 -11.36 3.01
N SER A 193 -2.24 -12.47 3.38
CA SER A 193 -1.95 -13.56 2.44
C SER A 193 -3.24 -14.19 1.91
N GLN A 194 -4.24 -14.41 2.77
CA GLN A 194 -5.55 -14.93 2.36
C GLN A 194 -6.28 -13.96 1.42
N LEU A 195 -6.31 -12.67 1.76
CA LEU A 195 -6.91 -11.63 0.94
C LEU A 195 -6.27 -11.52 -0.45
N SER A 196 -4.97 -11.82 -0.56
CA SER A 196 -4.23 -11.82 -1.82
C SER A 196 -4.70 -12.89 -2.82
N LEU A 197 -5.48 -13.89 -2.37
CA LEU A 197 -6.08 -14.92 -3.24
C LEU A 197 -7.16 -14.32 -4.16
N HIS A 198 -7.73 -13.17 -3.80
CA HIS A 198 -8.64 -12.43 -4.67
C HIS A 198 -7.84 -11.60 -5.68
N SER A 199 -7.81 -12.05 -6.94
CA SER A 199 -6.99 -11.45 -7.99
C SER A 199 -7.36 -10.00 -8.34
N ASN A 200 -8.59 -9.59 -8.02
CA ASN A 200 -9.13 -8.24 -8.25
C ASN A 200 -9.07 -7.34 -7.02
N VAL A 201 -8.44 -7.77 -5.92
CA VAL A 201 -8.19 -6.96 -4.73
C VAL A 201 -6.83 -6.28 -4.82
N PHE A 202 -6.81 -4.98 -4.54
CA PHE A 202 -5.66 -4.09 -4.53
C PHE A 202 -5.55 -3.43 -3.16
N LEU A 203 -4.32 -3.17 -2.70
CA LEU A 203 -4.06 -2.49 -1.43
C LEU A 203 -3.53 -1.08 -1.68
N LYS A 204 -4.06 -0.12 -0.93
CA LYS A 204 -3.49 1.22 -0.81
C LYS A 204 -2.45 1.23 0.30
N ALA A 205 -1.21 1.52 -0.07
CA ALA A 205 -0.11 1.81 0.84
C ALA A 205 -0.20 3.29 1.27
N LEU A 206 -0.71 3.51 2.47
CA LEU A 206 -0.96 4.84 3.05
C LEU A 206 0.00 5.08 4.23
N PRO A 207 0.32 6.33 4.60
CA PRO A 207 1.05 6.57 5.84
C PRO A 207 0.24 6.03 7.04
N PRO A 208 0.90 5.33 8.00
CA PRO A 208 0.23 4.82 9.19
C PRO A 208 -0.27 5.92 10.12
N VAL A 209 -1.05 5.50 11.10
CA VAL A 209 -1.35 6.25 12.31
C VAL A 209 -0.83 5.52 13.54
N VAL A 210 -0.62 6.25 14.62
CA VAL A 210 -0.29 5.72 15.95
C VAL A 210 -1.23 6.33 16.99
N ASP A 211 -1.74 5.51 17.90
CA ASP A 211 -2.39 6.00 19.12
C ASP A 211 -1.31 6.35 20.15
N VAL A 212 -1.12 7.65 20.38
CA VAL A 212 -0.07 8.18 21.26
C VAL A 212 -0.29 7.78 22.72
N VAL A 213 -1.53 7.53 23.14
CA VAL A 213 -1.86 7.18 24.52
C VAL A 213 -1.47 5.73 24.79
N GLN A 214 -1.82 4.82 23.89
CA GLN A 214 -1.51 3.39 24.05
C GLN A 214 -0.04 3.09 23.78
N ALA A 215 0.52 3.70 22.73
CA ALA A 215 1.88 3.41 22.34
C ALA A 215 2.92 3.94 23.37
N LYS A 216 2.53 4.86 24.27
CA LYS A 216 3.35 5.30 25.42
C LYS A 216 3.78 4.19 26.35
N GLU A 217 3.08 3.05 26.41
CA GLU A 217 3.52 1.88 27.18
C GLU A 217 4.92 1.40 26.73
N HIS A 218 5.26 1.62 25.47
CA HIS A 218 6.55 1.29 24.86
C HIS A 218 7.40 2.53 24.55
N GLY A 219 7.06 3.69 25.12
CA GLY A 219 7.71 4.97 24.83
C GLY A 219 7.39 5.50 23.42
N THR A 220 8.08 6.56 22.99
CA THR A 220 7.88 7.19 21.68
C THR A 220 8.82 6.65 20.62
N TRP A 221 8.87 5.33 20.48
CA TRP A 221 9.81 4.62 19.60
C TRP A 221 9.66 5.03 18.12
N TRP A 222 8.48 5.48 17.69
CA TRP A 222 8.24 5.97 16.33
C TRP A 222 8.97 7.28 16.00
N ASN A 223 9.54 7.97 16.99
CA ASN A 223 10.44 9.09 16.75
C ASN A 223 11.85 8.65 16.35
N ASP A 224 12.22 7.39 16.60
CA ASP A 224 13.44 6.80 16.07
C ASP A 224 13.19 6.40 14.60
N ARG A 225 13.88 7.08 13.68
CA ARG A 225 13.69 6.90 12.24
C ARG A 225 14.18 5.55 11.74
N GLU A 226 15.19 4.95 12.37
CA GLU A 226 15.65 3.61 11.99
C GLU A 226 14.66 2.55 12.47
N GLU A 227 14.12 2.72 13.67
CA GLU A 227 13.11 1.83 14.22
C GLU A 227 11.80 1.89 13.44
N LEU A 228 11.35 3.11 13.10
CA LEU A 228 10.15 3.33 12.30
C LEU A 228 10.30 2.72 10.89
N ASP A 229 11.44 2.93 10.21
CA ASP A 229 11.73 2.29 8.92
C ASP A 229 11.68 0.76 9.04
N ARG A 230 12.23 0.19 10.12
CA ARG A 230 12.20 -1.26 10.35
C ARG A 230 10.78 -1.79 10.54
N VAL A 231 9.96 -1.15 11.38
CA VAL A 231 8.57 -1.55 11.61
C VAL A 231 7.73 -1.43 10.34
N LEU A 232 7.87 -0.34 9.59
CA LEU A 232 7.17 -0.16 8.32
C LEU A 232 7.52 -1.25 7.30
N ARG A 233 8.80 -1.63 7.20
CA ARG A 233 9.25 -2.74 6.35
C ARG A 233 8.65 -4.07 6.75
N MET A 234 8.48 -4.34 8.04
CA MET A 234 7.89 -5.58 8.53
C MET A 234 6.44 -5.76 8.03
N TYR A 235 5.70 -4.69 7.76
CA TYR A 235 4.35 -4.76 7.18
C TYR A 235 4.35 -4.68 5.65
N ILE A 236 5.18 -3.80 5.07
CA ILE A 236 5.18 -3.56 3.62
C ILE A 236 5.75 -4.76 2.85
N SER A 237 6.83 -5.36 3.34
CA SER A 237 7.51 -6.44 2.59
C SER A 237 6.62 -7.67 2.42
N PRO A 238 5.97 -8.22 3.47
CA PRO A 238 5.04 -9.33 3.31
C PRO A 238 3.82 -9.01 2.42
N ALA A 239 3.37 -7.76 2.44
CA ALA A 239 2.29 -7.31 1.55
C ALA A 239 2.73 -7.33 0.08
N ILE A 240 3.94 -6.86 -0.24
CA ILE A 240 4.48 -6.94 -1.60
C ILE A 240 4.73 -8.40 -2.00
N GLU A 241 5.20 -9.25 -1.10
CA GLU A 241 5.40 -10.68 -1.38
C GLU A 241 4.08 -11.39 -1.70
N SER A 242 2.99 -11.04 -1.00
CA SER A 242 1.67 -11.67 -1.18
C SER A 242 0.91 -11.09 -2.38
N PHE A 243 0.87 -9.76 -2.51
CA PHE A 243 0.10 -9.10 -3.56
C PHE A 243 0.89 -8.91 -4.85
N GLY A 244 2.21 -8.84 -4.77
CA GLY A 244 3.07 -8.35 -5.85
C GLY A 244 2.99 -6.83 -5.99
N THR A 245 4.02 -6.24 -6.60
CA THR A 245 4.10 -4.80 -6.86
C THR A 245 2.96 -4.27 -7.73
N HIS A 246 2.34 -5.12 -8.57
CA HIS A 246 1.24 -4.77 -9.46
C HIS A 246 -0.13 -4.57 -8.78
N ARG A 247 -0.26 -4.94 -7.50
CA ARG A 247 -1.51 -4.80 -6.72
C ARG A 247 -1.41 -3.84 -5.53
N ILE A 248 -0.28 -3.14 -5.39
CA ILE A 248 -0.09 -2.10 -4.37
C ILE A 248 -0.18 -0.72 -5.02
N VAL A 249 -0.84 0.23 -4.36
CA VAL A 249 -1.03 1.59 -4.87
C VAL A 249 -0.62 2.61 -3.82
N PHE A 250 0.21 3.57 -4.19
CA PHE A 250 0.63 4.66 -3.30
C PHE A 250 -0.49 5.64 -2.97
N GLY A 251 -0.58 6.06 -1.70
CA GLY A 251 -1.34 7.24 -1.30
C GLY A 251 -0.58 8.06 -0.26
N SER A 252 -0.80 9.38 -0.25
CA SER A 252 -0.04 10.32 0.56
C SER A 252 -0.69 10.70 1.89
N THR A 253 -1.97 10.37 2.09
CA THR A 253 -2.68 10.65 3.35
C THR A 253 -3.16 9.37 4.03
N PRO A 254 -3.37 9.37 5.36
CA PRO A 254 -3.97 8.24 6.08
C PRO A 254 -5.34 7.89 5.51
N ALA A 255 -5.89 6.72 5.89
CA ALA A 255 -7.14 6.21 5.32
C ALA A 255 -8.36 7.13 5.52
N LEU A 256 -8.33 7.95 6.57
CA LEU A 256 -9.26 9.05 6.84
C LEU A 256 -8.49 10.20 7.50
N PRO A 257 -8.99 11.45 7.45
CA PRO A 257 -8.42 12.54 8.24
C PRO A 257 -8.39 12.17 9.73
N LEU A 258 -7.31 12.53 10.44
CA LEU A 258 -7.15 12.18 11.87
C LEU A 258 -8.38 12.55 12.73
N PRO A 259 -8.99 13.76 12.59
CA PRO A 259 -10.18 14.10 13.36
C PRO A 259 -11.39 13.20 13.08
N ASP A 260 -11.47 12.60 11.90
CA ASP A 260 -12.54 11.67 11.53
C ASP A 260 -12.23 10.25 12.02
N LEU A 261 -10.95 9.83 12.01
CA LEU A 261 -10.51 8.58 12.66
C LEU A 261 -10.78 8.60 14.16
N GLU A 262 -10.49 9.72 14.85
CA GLU A 262 -10.74 9.86 16.28
C GLU A 262 -12.23 9.70 16.64
N LYS A 263 -13.16 10.13 15.76
CA LYS A 263 -14.61 9.98 15.99
C LYS A 263 -15.09 8.54 15.90
N VAL A 264 -14.43 7.72 15.08
CA VAL A 264 -14.79 6.31 14.86
C VAL A 264 -13.95 5.35 15.70
N THR A 265 -13.01 5.88 16.48
CA THR A 265 -12.16 5.08 17.37
C THR A 265 -12.98 4.63 18.58
N PRO A 266 -13.03 3.31 18.89
CA PRO A 266 -13.81 2.80 20.02
C PRO A 266 -13.25 3.23 21.38
N ILE A 267 -11.97 3.57 21.44
CA ILE A 267 -11.25 3.99 22.64
C ILE A 267 -10.82 5.45 22.48
N PRO A 268 -11.17 6.36 23.40
CA PRO A 268 -10.68 7.72 23.35
C PRO A 268 -9.15 7.75 23.38
N GLY A 269 -8.54 8.27 22.32
CA GLY A 269 -7.09 8.37 22.15
C GLY A 269 -6.73 9.61 21.35
N THR A 270 -5.44 9.93 21.30
CA THR A 270 -4.91 10.98 20.43
C THR A 270 -4.16 10.29 19.31
N LEU A 271 -4.58 10.53 18.07
CA LEU A 271 -3.96 9.92 16.90
C LEU A 271 -2.92 10.86 16.30
N GLU A 272 -1.79 10.30 15.89
CA GLU A 272 -0.72 11.00 15.19
C GLU A 272 -0.34 10.24 13.91
N GLN A 273 0.07 10.98 12.87
CA GLN A 273 0.77 10.41 11.73
C GLN A 273 2.29 10.48 12.00
N PRO A 274 2.96 9.37 12.33
CA PRO A 274 4.33 9.38 12.83
C PRO A 274 5.40 9.71 11.75
N ILE A 275 4.98 9.73 10.48
CA ILE A 275 5.85 9.91 9.33
C ILE A 275 5.30 10.98 8.38
N ALA A 276 6.15 11.92 7.96
CA ALA A 276 5.74 12.92 6.98
C ALA A 276 5.57 12.31 5.57
N ASN A 277 4.76 12.92 4.71
CA ASN A 277 4.44 12.38 3.38
C ASN A 277 5.67 12.13 2.50
N GLY A 278 6.67 13.03 2.54
CA GLY A 278 7.91 12.86 1.77
C GLY A 278 8.78 11.72 2.28
N GLU A 279 8.80 11.52 3.60
CA GLU A 279 9.48 10.37 4.22
C GLU A 279 8.74 9.06 3.89
N TRP A 280 7.41 9.06 3.93
CA TRP A 280 6.57 7.92 3.55
C TRP A 280 6.84 7.47 2.11
N TYR A 281 6.83 8.41 1.16
CA TYR A 281 7.23 8.16 -0.23
C TYR A 281 8.61 7.49 -0.32
N THR A 282 9.58 7.98 0.45
CA THR A 282 10.96 7.46 0.42
C THR A 282 11.04 6.04 0.96
N ILE A 283 10.36 5.74 2.08
CA ILE A 283 10.36 4.41 2.69
C ILE A 283 9.66 3.41 1.78
N LEU A 284 8.47 3.72 1.26
CA LEU A 284 7.75 2.80 0.38
C LEU A 284 8.57 2.47 -0.88
N ARG A 285 9.19 3.48 -1.49
CA ARG A 285 10.10 3.29 -2.64
C ARG A 285 11.26 2.38 -2.28
N LYS A 286 11.89 2.61 -1.12
CA LYS A 286 13.01 1.80 -0.64
C LYS A 286 12.56 0.34 -0.42
N CYS A 287 11.38 0.10 0.15
CA CYS A 287 10.84 -1.25 0.31
C CYS A 287 10.65 -1.99 -1.02
N VAL A 288 10.11 -1.33 -2.05
CA VAL A 288 9.95 -1.95 -3.39
C VAL A 288 11.31 -2.28 -4.00
N THR A 289 12.25 -1.31 -3.97
CA THR A 289 13.57 -1.47 -4.59
C THR A 289 14.48 -2.48 -3.88
N ASP A 290 14.34 -2.64 -2.56
CA ASP A 290 15.10 -3.62 -1.79
C ASP A 290 14.72 -5.08 -2.13
N LEU A 291 13.55 -5.30 -2.74
CA LEU A 291 13.13 -6.61 -3.26
C LEU A 291 13.76 -6.94 -4.63
N GLY A 292 14.65 -6.09 -5.14
CA GLY A 292 15.32 -6.26 -6.44
C GLY A 292 14.51 -5.73 -7.63
N GLU A 293 13.44 -4.98 -7.35
CA GLU A 293 12.52 -4.45 -8.35
C GLU A 293 13.09 -3.20 -9.04
N GLY A 294 12.73 -3.03 -10.31
CA GLY A 294 13.23 -1.98 -11.18
C GLY A 294 12.38 -0.71 -11.20
N VAL A 295 12.69 0.17 -12.16
CA VAL A 295 11.97 1.43 -12.38
C VAL A 295 10.50 1.19 -12.72
N ASP A 296 10.19 0.11 -13.45
CA ASP A 296 8.84 -0.17 -13.93
C ASP A 296 7.93 -0.56 -12.77
N GLU A 297 8.39 -1.40 -11.85
CA GLU A 297 7.64 -1.83 -10.67
C GLU A 297 7.48 -0.70 -9.66
N VAL A 298 8.54 0.08 -9.43
CA VAL A 298 8.46 1.30 -8.61
C VAL A 298 7.47 2.29 -9.23
N THR A 299 7.50 2.47 -10.55
CA THR A 299 6.51 3.31 -11.26
C THR A 299 5.10 2.72 -11.14
N GLY A 300 4.96 1.39 -11.19
CA GLY A 300 3.72 0.66 -10.97
C GLY A 300 3.09 1.01 -9.63
N VAL A 301 3.81 0.77 -8.54
CA VAL A 301 3.35 1.07 -7.17
C VAL A 301 3.02 2.55 -6.98
N MET A 302 3.89 3.43 -7.50
CA MET A 302 3.80 4.88 -7.28
C MET A 302 2.78 5.59 -8.18
N GLY A 303 2.28 4.93 -9.24
CA GLY A 303 1.22 5.52 -10.05
C GLY A 303 0.69 4.69 -11.20
N GLY A 304 1.47 3.77 -11.79
CA GLY A 304 1.02 2.92 -12.89
C GLY A 304 -0.19 2.06 -12.54
N ASN A 305 -0.23 1.52 -11.32
CA ASN A 305 -1.36 0.73 -10.83
C ASN A 305 -2.59 1.61 -10.61
N ALA A 306 -2.43 2.79 -9.99
CA ALA A 306 -3.53 3.75 -9.84
C ALA A 306 -4.12 4.15 -11.21
N LYS A 307 -3.24 4.42 -12.19
CA LYS A 307 -3.64 4.73 -13.56
C LYS A 307 -4.53 3.63 -14.14
N MET A 308 -4.10 2.39 -13.98
CA MET A 308 -4.82 1.22 -14.48
C MET A 308 -6.13 1.00 -13.72
N ILE A 309 -6.14 1.13 -12.40
CA ILE A 309 -7.30 0.90 -11.53
C ILE A 309 -8.41 1.91 -11.81
N TYR A 310 -8.06 3.18 -11.86
CA TYR A 310 -8.99 4.31 -11.99
C TYR A 310 -9.18 4.79 -13.43
N GLU A 311 -8.59 4.11 -14.41
CA GLU A 311 -8.68 4.43 -15.84
C GLU A 311 -8.30 5.90 -16.12
N LEU A 312 -7.20 6.35 -15.51
CA LEU A 312 -6.70 7.73 -15.63
C LEU A 312 -5.86 7.89 -16.90
N ASP A 313 -5.93 9.06 -17.54
CA ASP A 313 -5.18 9.40 -18.77
C ASP A 313 -3.70 9.74 -18.51
#